data_AF-A0A2U1LMF5-F1
#
_entry.id   AF-A0A2U1LMF5-F1
#
_cell.length_a   1.000
_cell.length_b   1.000
_cell.length_c   1.000
_cell.angle_alpha   90.00
_cell.angle_beta   90.00
_cell.angle_gamma   90.00
#
_symmetry.space_group_name_H-M   'P 1'
#
loop_
_entity.id
_entity.type
_entity.pdbx_description
1 polymer ?
#
loop_
_entity_poly.entity_id
_entity_poly.type
_entity_poly.pdbx_seq_one_letter_code
_entity_poly.pdbx_strand_id
1 'polypeptide(L)'
;MKDHNNNYMEETSSKNEALTTTLINSIQALGRGFDVTSDIRLLYCKGASGSPLIHLDHLHTRNLVFSDHPGVEIPNVSVDVDFSKGQRDTEATPVSTFHEMARYFNMKSNLIGDVPLGSFNAMFNFTGSRQVDASSTKSLAMIGYVVPLYEVRLENSDLVLLEEVKHAVPYSWDPASLASFIENYGTHIVTSATVGGRDVVYIKQHQSSPLSLSDIDNYVKDIGEHRFVDSKSQSSSGPLKYKDKDVTVIFRRRGGDDLEQSHTKWSETVEMAPDVINMTFTPIVSLLDNDVPGIKHLTKAIDLYLEYKPPIEDLQYFLEFQISRVWAPEQSIIQRKEPVCPSLQFSLMGPKLYISLEQVFSIILCALFCSIYVLSTPYHT
;
A
#
# COMPACT_ATOMS: atom_id res chain seq x y z
N MET A 1 19.03 1.11 45.89
CA MET A 1 19.34 -0.24 45.36
C MET A 1 18.09 -1.09 45.18
N LYS A 2 17.10 -1.05 46.09
CA LYS A 2 15.77 -1.68 45.86
C LYS A 2 14.94 -0.96 44.78
N ASP A 3 14.97 0.37 44.73
CA ASP A 3 14.17 1.13 43.74
C ASP A 3 14.69 0.99 42.30
N HIS A 4 16.01 0.81 42.12
CA HIS A 4 16.58 0.53 40.79
C HIS A 4 16.18 -0.86 40.29
N ASN A 5 16.23 -1.90 41.13
CA ASN A 5 15.85 -3.25 40.70
C ASN A 5 14.36 -3.38 40.35
N ASN A 6 13.49 -2.65 41.05
CA ASN A 6 12.06 -2.63 40.70
C ASN A 6 11.82 -1.93 39.36
N ASN A 7 12.47 -0.79 39.09
CA ASN A 7 12.37 -0.11 37.80
C ASN A 7 12.87 -0.98 36.65
N TYR A 8 14.01 -1.66 36.80
CA TYR A 8 14.54 -2.55 35.76
C TYR A 8 13.61 -3.72 35.44
N MET A 9 12.98 -4.32 36.46
CA MET A 9 12.02 -5.42 36.27
C MET A 9 10.73 -4.94 35.60
N GLU A 10 10.22 -3.77 35.98
CA GLU A 10 9.00 -3.18 35.43
C GLU A 10 9.20 -2.76 33.96
N GLU A 11 10.35 -2.16 33.64
CA GLU A 11 10.72 -1.76 32.28
C GLU A 11 10.92 -2.98 31.36
N THR A 12 11.53 -4.06 31.86
CA THR A 12 11.70 -5.32 31.11
C THR A 12 10.37 -6.04 30.87
N SER A 13 9.47 -6.02 31.87
CA SER A 13 8.12 -6.58 31.74
C SER A 13 7.29 -5.82 30.69
N SER A 14 7.32 -4.49 30.73
CA SER A 14 6.60 -3.64 29.77
C SER A 14 7.15 -3.77 28.35
N LYS A 15 8.49 -3.84 28.18
CA LYS A 15 9.16 -4.13 26.90
C LYS A 15 8.66 -5.43 26.27
N ASN A 16 8.69 -6.50 27.06
CA ASN A 16 8.25 -7.81 26.59
C ASN A 16 6.76 -7.81 26.23
N GLU A 17 5.91 -7.07 26.95
CA GLU A 17 4.47 -7.00 26.67
C GLU A 17 4.15 -6.35 25.31
N ALA A 18 4.76 -5.20 24.99
CA ALA A 18 4.52 -4.51 23.72
C ALA A 18 5.01 -5.32 22.51
N LEU A 19 6.21 -5.89 22.60
CA LEU A 19 6.75 -6.78 21.56
C LEU A 19 5.88 -8.03 21.39
N THR A 20 5.52 -8.70 22.49
CA THR A 20 4.66 -9.89 22.47
C THR A 20 3.32 -9.58 21.81
N THR A 21 2.67 -8.47 22.20
CA THR A 21 1.37 -8.05 21.64
C THR A 21 1.47 -7.80 20.15
N THR A 22 2.51 -7.09 19.70
CA THR A 22 2.70 -6.76 18.28
C THR A 22 2.98 -8.01 17.45
N LEU A 23 3.76 -8.96 17.97
CA LEU A 23 4.00 -10.24 17.32
C LEU A 23 2.75 -11.11 17.24
N ILE A 24 1.95 -11.19 18.31
CA ILE A 24 0.66 -11.92 18.30
C ILE A 24 -0.26 -11.36 17.23
N ASN A 25 -0.41 -10.03 17.17
CA ASN A 25 -1.24 -9.38 16.17
C ASN A 25 -0.72 -9.59 14.75
N SER A 26 0.60 -9.64 14.58
CA SER A 26 1.25 -9.91 13.29
C SER A 26 1.03 -11.35 12.84
N ILE A 27 1.13 -12.33 13.74
CA ILE A 27 0.83 -13.74 13.45
C ILE A 27 -0.65 -13.90 13.09
N GLN A 28 -1.55 -13.24 13.82
CA GLN A 28 -2.99 -13.24 13.54
C GLN A 28 -3.36 -12.56 12.22
N ALA A 29 -2.45 -11.77 11.63
CA ALA A 29 -2.63 -11.16 10.32
C ALA A 29 -2.25 -12.08 9.15
N LEU A 30 -1.41 -13.08 9.39
CA LEU A 30 -0.97 -14.01 8.34
C LEU A 30 -2.16 -14.78 7.77
N GLY A 31 -2.19 -14.93 6.45
CA GLY A 31 -3.26 -15.61 5.75
C GLY A 31 -4.56 -14.80 5.62
N ARG A 32 -4.67 -13.60 6.21
CA ARG A 32 -5.84 -12.73 6.06
C ARG A 32 -5.80 -11.98 4.74
N GLY A 33 -6.99 -11.61 4.28
CA GLY A 33 -7.16 -10.70 3.17
C GLY A 33 -6.61 -9.30 3.46
N PHE A 34 -6.16 -8.61 2.42
CA PHE A 34 -5.61 -7.26 2.51
C PHE A 34 -5.90 -6.48 1.24
N ASP A 35 -6.26 -5.21 1.41
CA ASP A 35 -6.36 -4.28 0.30
C ASP A 35 -5.05 -3.51 0.16
N VAL A 36 -4.22 -3.89 -0.82
CA VAL A 36 -2.89 -3.28 -1.02
C VAL A 36 -2.94 -1.83 -1.50
N THR A 37 -4.13 -1.25 -1.72
CA THR A 37 -4.30 0.20 -1.90
C THR A 37 -4.22 0.97 -0.57
N SER A 38 -4.27 0.27 0.57
CA SER A 38 -4.10 0.81 1.92
C SER A 38 -2.65 0.79 2.40
N ASP A 39 -2.35 1.59 3.43
CA ASP A 39 -1.06 1.53 4.16
C ASP A 39 -0.93 0.18 4.91
N ILE A 40 0.29 -0.26 5.24
CA ILE A 40 0.60 -1.60 5.82
C ILE A 40 0.18 -1.78 7.29
N ARG A 41 -0.78 -1.00 7.79
CA ARG A 41 -1.24 -1.15 9.18
C ARG A 41 -2.12 -2.38 9.31
N LEU A 42 -1.92 -3.14 10.39
CA LEU A 42 -2.70 -4.34 10.71
C LEU A 42 -4.22 -4.08 10.77
N LEU A 43 -4.63 -2.84 11.06
CA LEU A 43 -6.04 -2.45 11.07
C LEU A 43 -6.73 -2.58 9.70
N TYR A 44 -5.96 -2.63 8.60
CA TYR A 44 -6.49 -2.77 7.24
C TYR A 44 -6.60 -4.22 6.77
N CYS A 45 -6.12 -5.18 7.56
CA CYS A 45 -6.38 -6.59 7.30
C CYS A 45 -7.89 -6.86 7.36
N LYS A 46 -8.37 -7.69 6.44
CA LYS A 46 -9.79 -8.03 6.25
C LYS A 46 -10.22 -9.15 7.19
N GLY A 47 -11.52 -9.20 7.48
CA GLY A 47 -12.09 -10.15 8.46
C GLY A 47 -11.70 -9.84 9.90
N ALA A 48 -12.05 -10.74 10.83
CA ALA A 48 -11.67 -10.61 12.24
C ALA A 48 -10.20 -10.99 12.47
N SER A 49 -9.63 -10.58 13.61
CA SER A 49 -8.29 -11.04 14.00
C SER A 49 -8.25 -12.56 14.10
N GLY A 50 -7.28 -13.19 13.44
CA GLY A 50 -7.14 -14.65 13.43
C GLY A 50 -8.15 -15.40 12.55
N SER A 51 -8.83 -14.74 11.60
CA SER A 51 -9.66 -15.40 10.58
C SER A 51 -8.95 -15.46 9.22
N PRO A 52 -7.98 -16.38 9.02
CA PRO A 52 -7.28 -16.52 7.75
C PRO A 52 -8.25 -16.93 6.64
N LEU A 53 -7.96 -16.52 5.40
CA LEU A 53 -8.67 -16.93 4.20
C LEU A 53 -8.08 -18.19 3.55
N ILE A 54 -7.03 -18.72 4.17
CA ILE A 54 -6.29 -19.91 3.73
C ILE A 54 -6.39 -21.02 4.78
N HIS A 55 -6.18 -22.25 4.34
CA HIS A 55 -5.99 -23.37 5.25
C HIS A 55 -4.67 -23.22 6.02
N LEU A 56 -4.78 -23.21 7.34
CA LEU A 56 -3.66 -23.30 8.28
C LEU A 56 -3.87 -24.52 9.18
N ASP A 57 -2.78 -25.22 9.51
CA ASP A 57 -2.83 -26.32 10.47
C ASP A 57 -3.03 -25.78 11.88
N HIS A 58 -4.27 -25.90 12.37
CA HIS A 58 -4.64 -25.53 13.73
C HIS A 58 -4.54 -26.71 14.72
N LEU A 59 -4.32 -27.94 14.25
CA LEU A 59 -4.20 -29.13 15.09
C LEU A 59 -2.79 -29.28 15.63
N HIS A 60 -1.79 -28.95 14.80
CA HIS A 60 -0.39 -28.98 15.17
C HIS A 60 0.08 -27.56 15.46
N THR A 61 0.35 -27.30 16.74
CA THR A 61 0.85 -26.00 17.20
C THR A 61 2.15 -26.15 18.00
N ARG A 62 2.95 -25.10 17.99
CA ARG A 62 4.20 -24.97 18.73
C ARG A 62 4.26 -23.61 19.42
N ASN A 63 5.13 -23.51 20.43
CA ASN A 63 5.44 -22.22 21.04
C ASN A 63 6.63 -21.60 20.30
N LEU A 64 6.50 -20.34 19.88
CA LEU A 64 7.61 -19.58 19.32
C LEU A 64 8.38 -18.90 20.44
N VAL A 65 9.67 -19.23 20.56
CA VAL A 65 10.57 -18.73 21.61
C VAL A 65 11.60 -17.80 20.99
N PHE A 66 11.65 -16.56 21.48
CA PHE A 66 12.51 -15.51 20.94
C PHE A 66 13.80 -15.42 21.77
N SER A 67 14.86 -16.08 21.29
CA SER A 67 16.09 -16.33 22.08
C SER A 67 16.77 -15.05 22.60
N ASP A 68 16.62 -13.94 21.89
CA ASP A 68 17.23 -12.65 22.25
C ASP A 68 16.39 -11.85 23.27
N HIS A 69 15.15 -12.25 23.54
CA HIS A 69 14.28 -11.62 24.54
C HIS A 69 13.77 -12.64 25.55
N PRO A 70 14.53 -12.90 26.62
CA PRO A 70 14.11 -13.80 27.68
C PRO A 70 12.72 -13.42 28.23
N GLY A 71 11.80 -14.38 28.21
CA GLY A 71 10.41 -14.18 28.66
C GLY A 71 9.41 -13.81 27.55
N VAL A 72 9.84 -13.64 26.30
CA VAL A 72 8.94 -13.52 25.15
C VAL A 72 8.73 -14.90 24.54
N GLU A 73 7.53 -15.43 24.73
CA GLU A 73 7.07 -16.70 24.19
C GLU A 73 5.64 -16.53 23.66
N ILE A 74 5.40 -16.97 22.43
CA ILE A 74 4.06 -16.94 21.84
C ILE A 74 3.55 -18.38 21.74
N PRO A 75 2.56 -18.75 22.57
CA PRO A 75 2.07 -20.12 22.61
C PRO A 75 1.09 -20.42 21.47
N ASN A 76 0.92 -21.71 21.18
CA ASN A 76 -0.13 -22.22 20.28
C ASN A 76 -0.11 -21.64 18.86
N VAL A 77 1.09 -21.39 18.32
CA VAL A 77 1.26 -20.92 16.93
C VAL A 77 1.25 -22.13 15.99
N SER A 78 0.54 -22.02 14.87
CA SER A 78 0.53 -23.06 13.83
C SER A 78 1.96 -23.41 13.39
N VAL A 79 2.18 -24.70 13.09
CA VAL A 79 3.46 -25.15 12.51
C VAL A 79 3.75 -24.52 11.15
N ASP A 80 2.73 -24.06 10.41
CA ASP A 80 2.87 -23.38 9.11
C ASP A 80 3.41 -21.94 9.21
N VAL A 81 3.59 -21.44 10.44
CA VAL A 81 4.15 -20.12 10.71
C VAL A 81 5.57 -20.27 11.21
N ASP A 82 6.47 -19.53 10.56
CA ASP A 82 7.85 -19.41 10.98
C ASP A 82 8.21 -17.95 11.28
N PHE A 83 9.35 -17.75 11.92
CA PHE A 83 9.87 -16.42 12.18
C PHE A 83 11.38 -16.37 12.02
N SER A 84 11.87 -15.18 11.68
CA SER A 84 13.30 -14.91 11.61
C SER A 84 13.63 -13.59 12.27
N LYS A 85 14.82 -13.51 12.86
CA LYS A 85 15.34 -12.25 13.36
C LYS A 85 15.67 -11.30 12.20
N GLY A 86 15.28 -10.03 12.36
CA GLY A 86 15.66 -8.97 11.43
C GLY A 86 17.11 -8.51 11.63
N GLN A 87 17.69 -7.94 10.59
CA GLN A 87 18.97 -7.26 10.67
C GLN A 87 18.78 -5.76 10.46
N ARG A 88 19.39 -4.95 11.33
CA ARG A 88 19.41 -3.50 11.17
C ARG A 88 20.04 -3.14 9.83
N ASP A 89 19.38 -2.28 9.08
CA ASP A 89 19.82 -1.89 7.75
C ASP A 89 19.61 -0.40 7.50
N THR A 90 20.44 0.16 6.63
CA THR A 90 20.25 1.50 6.08
C THR A 90 19.63 1.37 4.71
N GLU A 91 18.41 1.85 4.55
CA GLU A 91 17.74 1.87 3.27
C GLU A 91 17.95 3.21 2.58
N ALA A 92 18.69 3.20 1.48
CA ALA A 92 18.82 4.32 0.58
C ALA A 92 18.48 3.89 -0.83
N THR A 93 17.79 4.75 -1.56
CA THR A 93 17.46 4.54 -2.98
C THR A 93 18.14 5.60 -3.82
N PRO A 94 18.61 5.25 -5.03
CA PRO A 94 19.03 6.27 -5.98
C PRO A 94 17.82 7.15 -6.35
N VAL A 95 18.10 8.39 -6.73
CA VAL A 95 17.09 9.29 -7.29
C VAL A 95 16.50 8.64 -8.53
N SER A 96 15.20 8.36 -8.50
CA SER A 96 14.53 7.52 -9.47
C SER A 96 13.17 8.10 -9.87
N THR A 97 12.61 7.58 -10.95
CA THR A 97 11.29 7.99 -11.43
C THR A 97 10.18 7.44 -10.53
N PHE A 98 8.95 7.98 -10.68
CA PHE A 98 7.76 7.48 -9.99
C PHE A 98 7.59 5.95 -10.14
N HIS A 99 7.74 5.44 -11.37
CA HIS A 99 7.55 4.03 -11.70
C HIS A 99 8.64 3.12 -11.12
N GLU A 100 9.89 3.56 -11.13
CA GLU A 100 11.00 2.80 -10.54
C GLU A 100 10.87 2.71 -9.02
N MET A 101 10.50 3.81 -8.37
CA MET A 101 10.27 3.82 -6.93
C MET A 101 9.04 2.97 -6.55
N ALA A 102 7.95 3.06 -7.32
CA ALA A 102 6.79 2.17 -7.12
C ALA A 102 7.19 0.70 -7.24
N ARG A 103 7.98 0.34 -8.26
CA ARG A 103 8.52 -1.02 -8.42
C ARG A 103 9.39 -1.46 -7.24
N TYR A 104 10.22 -0.57 -6.69
CA TYR A 104 11.01 -0.85 -5.49
C TYR A 104 10.11 -1.21 -4.28
N PHE A 105 9.05 -0.44 -4.05
CA PHE A 105 8.06 -0.75 -3.01
C PHE A 105 7.34 -2.09 -3.26
N ASN A 106 6.95 -2.36 -4.50
CA ASN A 106 6.30 -3.62 -4.87
C ASN A 106 7.22 -4.81 -4.59
N MET A 107 8.49 -4.72 -4.98
CA MET A 107 9.49 -5.77 -4.73
C MET A 107 9.67 -6.03 -3.22
N LYS A 108 9.71 -4.97 -2.39
CA LYS A 108 9.78 -5.09 -0.92
C LYS A 108 8.55 -5.78 -0.31
N SER A 109 7.42 -5.74 -1.01
CA SER A 109 6.17 -6.42 -0.65
C SER A 109 5.94 -7.74 -1.37
N ASN A 110 6.96 -8.30 -2.04
CA ASN A 110 6.89 -9.54 -2.83
C ASN A 110 5.92 -9.48 -4.02
N LEU A 111 5.74 -8.29 -4.60
CA LEU A 111 4.88 -8.04 -5.76
C LEU A 111 5.70 -7.62 -6.98
N ILE A 112 5.16 -7.90 -8.16
CA ILE A 112 5.77 -7.58 -9.45
C ILE A 112 5.06 -6.36 -10.05
N GLY A 113 5.77 -5.59 -10.88
CA GLY A 113 5.22 -4.44 -11.58
C GLY A 113 5.43 -3.13 -10.81
N ASP A 114 4.70 -2.10 -11.22
CA ASP A 114 4.89 -0.73 -10.75
C ASP A 114 3.54 -0.02 -10.47
N VAL A 115 2.48 -0.81 -10.27
CA VAL A 115 1.21 -0.28 -9.75
C VAL A 115 1.48 0.20 -8.34
N PRO A 116 1.28 1.50 -8.04
CA PRO A 116 1.65 2.06 -6.75
C PRO A 116 0.83 1.41 -5.64
N LEU A 117 1.46 0.93 -4.57
CA LEU A 117 0.76 0.42 -3.39
C LEU A 117 0.29 1.57 -2.50
N GLY A 118 -0.63 1.28 -1.58
CA GLY A 118 -1.06 2.22 -0.54
C GLY A 118 0.09 2.62 0.39
N SER A 119 1.00 1.69 0.68
CA SER A 119 2.24 1.97 1.41
C SER A 119 3.10 3.01 0.70
N PHE A 120 3.32 2.85 -0.60
CA PHE A 120 4.04 3.83 -1.43
C PHE A 120 3.34 5.19 -1.41
N ASN A 121 2.02 5.21 -1.61
CA ASN A 121 1.23 6.44 -1.61
C ASN A 121 1.32 7.17 -0.25
N ALA A 122 1.17 6.44 0.85
CA ALA A 122 1.22 6.99 2.21
C ALA A 122 2.61 7.57 2.55
N MET A 123 3.69 6.94 2.08
CA MET A 123 5.05 7.41 2.35
C MET A 123 5.40 8.71 1.61
N PHE A 124 4.92 8.89 0.37
CA PHE A 124 5.19 10.07 -0.45
C PHE A 124 4.06 11.12 -0.47
N ASN A 125 3.02 10.94 0.35
CA ASN A 125 1.81 11.78 0.39
C ASN A 125 1.15 11.93 -0.99
N PHE A 126 1.00 10.81 -1.69
CA PHE A 126 0.22 10.74 -2.92
C PHE A 126 -1.25 10.50 -2.59
N THR A 127 -2.12 11.25 -3.26
CA THR A 127 -3.58 11.22 -3.04
C THR A 127 -4.38 11.26 -4.34
N GLY A 128 -3.70 11.43 -5.48
CA GLY A 128 -4.34 11.48 -6.79
C GLY A 128 -4.43 10.12 -7.45
N SER A 129 -4.96 10.12 -8.67
CA SER A 129 -4.83 8.96 -9.57
C SER A 129 -3.36 8.73 -9.94
N ARG A 130 -3.01 7.48 -10.26
CA ARG A 130 -1.66 7.08 -10.68
C ARG A 130 -1.06 8.01 -11.74
N GLN A 131 -1.84 8.37 -12.77
CA GLN A 131 -1.38 9.16 -13.91
C GLN A 131 -1.08 10.61 -13.49
N VAL A 132 -1.94 11.20 -12.67
CA VAL A 132 -1.75 12.58 -12.15
C VAL A 132 -0.52 12.63 -11.24
N ASP A 133 -0.39 11.71 -10.29
CA ASP A 133 0.72 11.67 -9.35
C ASP A 133 2.06 11.41 -10.07
N ALA A 134 2.06 10.52 -11.08
CA ALA A 134 3.24 10.28 -11.91
C ALA A 134 3.61 11.52 -12.74
N SER A 135 2.64 12.18 -13.40
CA SER A 135 2.89 13.35 -14.25
C SER A 135 3.37 14.58 -13.49
N SER A 136 3.00 14.72 -12.22
CA SER A 136 3.41 15.81 -11.34
C SER A 136 4.73 15.56 -10.61
N THR A 137 5.29 14.35 -10.72
CA THR A 137 6.51 13.94 -10.02
C THR A 137 7.69 13.83 -10.98
N LYS A 138 8.73 14.64 -10.73
CA LYS A 138 9.98 14.59 -11.50
C LYS A 138 10.86 13.42 -11.09
N SER A 139 11.07 13.27 -9.79
CA SER A 139 11.87 12.21 -9.20
C SER A 139 11.51 11.98 -7.73
N LEU A 140 11.83 10.79 -7.25
CA LEU A 140 11.66 10.35 -5.88
C LEU A 140 12.98 9.80 -5.35
N ALA A 141 13.19 9.97 -4.05
CA ALA A 141 14.30 9.35 -3.32
C ALA A 141 13.88 9.09 -1.88
N MET A 142 14.53 8.11 -1.25
CA MET A 142 14.40 7.86 0.17
C MET A 142 15.75 7.48 0.78
N ILE A 143 15.95 7.91 2.02
CA ILE A 143 17.06 7.52 2.88
C ILE A 143 16.53 7.32 4.29
N GLY A 144 16.89 6.22 4.92
CA GLY A 144 16.38 5.88 6.23
C GLY A 144 17.08 4.70 6.88
N TYR A 145 16.76 4.51 8.14
CA TYR A 145 17.26 3.42 8.96
C TYR A 145 16.10 2.53 9.36
N VAL A 146 16.27 1.24 9.17
CA VAL A 146 15.27 0.21 9.46
C VAL A 146 15.85 -0.69 10.54
N VAL A 147 15.08 -0.89 11.60
CA VAL A 147 15.40 -1.72 12.76
C VAL A 147 14.35 -2.84 12.82
N PRO A 148 14.43 -3.85 11.92
CA PRO A 148 13.55 -5.00 11.99
C PRO A 148 13.97 -5.86 13.19
N LEU A 149 13.03 -6.18 14.07
CA LEU A 149 13.27 -7.08 15.20
C LEU A 149 13.02 -8.52 14.76
N TYR A 150 11.81 -8.78 14.24
CA TYR A 150 11.40 -10.09 13.76
C TYR A 150 10.51 -9.97 12.54
N GLU A 151 10.63 -10.92 11.62
CA GLU A 151 9.66 -11.18 10.57
C GLU A 151 8.94 -12.48 10.91
N VAL A 152 7.61 -12.44 10.97
CA VAL A 152 6.76 -13.64 11.01
C VAL A 152 6.24 -13.89 9.61
N ARG A 153 6.27 -15.14 9.15
CA ARG A 153 5.95 -15.52 7.77
C ARG A 153 5.23 -16.86 7.71
N LEU A 154 4.46 -17.06 6.65
CA LEU A 154 3.98 -18.38 6.26
C LEU A 154 5.15 -19.17 5.64
N GLU A 155 5.37 -20.40 6.13
CA GLU A 155 6.45 -21.27 5.65
C GLU A 155 6.10 -21.92 4.30
N ASN A 156 4.82 -22.27 4.11
CA ASN A 156 4.35 -22.96 2.92
C ASN A 156 4.12 -21.98 1.76
N SER A 157 4.74 -22.25 0.60
CA SER A 157 4.48 -21.51 -0.64
C SER A 157 3.16 -21.90 -1.31
N ASP A 158 2.68 -23.12 -1.06
CA ASP A 158 1.49 -23.71 -1.67
C ASP A 158 0.25 -23.38 -0.83
N LEU A 159 -0.05 -22.10 -0.70
CA LEU A 159 -1.20 -21.60 0.04
C LEU A 159 -2.51 -22.05 -0.62
N VAL A 160 -3.42 -22.63 0.15
CA VAL A 160 -4.74 -23.08 -0.34
C VAL A 160 -5.83 -22.22 0.28
N LEU A 161 -6.60 -21.52 -0.54
CA LEU A 161 -7.78 -20.76 -0.07
C LEU A 161 -8.84 -21.68 0.51
N LEU A 162 -9.53 -21.20 1.55
CA LEU A 162 -10.71 -21.87 2.09
C LEU A 162 -11.79 -21.98 1.02
N GLU A 163 -12.52 -23.10 1.01
CA GLU A 163 -13.59 -23.35 0.05
C GLU A 163 -14.65 -22.23 0.06
N GLU A 164 -14.99 -21.68 1.22
CA GLU A 164 -15.94 -20.56 1.32
C GLU A 164 -15.53 -19.33 0.50
N VAL A 165 -14.23 -19.03 0.43
CA VAL A 165 -13.69 -17.91 -0.36
C VAL A 165 -13.78 -18.22 -1.85
N LYS A 166 -13.49 -19.47 -2.25
CA LYS A 166 -13.65 -19.92 -3.64
C LYS A 166 -15.10 -19.84 -4.10
N HIS A 167 -16.05 -20.23 -3.24
CA HIS A 167 -17.48 -20.16 -3.53
C HIS A 167 -18.02 -18.72 -3.56
N ALA A 168 -17.34 -17.77 -2.92
CA ALA A 168 -17.71 -16.36 -2.95
C ALA A 168 -17.31 -15.64 -4.27
N VAL A 169 -16.51 -16.28 -5.13
CA VAL A 169 -16.10 -15.70 -6.42
C VAL A 169 -17.32 -15.55 -7.34
N PRO A 170 -17.61 -14.33 -7.85
CA PRO A 170 -18.75 -14.13 -8.73
C PRO A 170 -18.58 -14.81 -10.10
N TYR A 171 -19.58 -15.60 -10.51
CA TYR A 171 -19.58 -16.37 -11.77
C TYR A 171 -19.58 -15.50 -13.05
N SER A 172 -20.01 -14.25 -12.96
CA SER A 172 -20.17 -13.33 -14.08
C SER A 172 -19.71 -11.92 -13.71
N TRP A 173 -19.66 -11.00 -14.67
CA TRP A 173 -19.43 -9.59 -14.36
C TRP A 173 -20.66 -8.97 -13.69
N ASP A 174 -20.76 -9.16 -12.38
CA ASP A 174 -21.71 -8.48 -11.51
C ASP A 174 -20.97 -7.43 -10.66
N PRO A 175 -21.09 -6.13 -10.98
CA PRO A 175 -20.34 -5.07 -10.30
C PRO A 175 -20.51 -5.05 -8.77
N ALA A 176 -21.72 -5.32 -8.28
CA ALA A 176 -22.01 -5.31 -6.85
C ALA A 176 -21.30 -6.46 -6.11
N SER A 177 -21.43 -7.70 -6.64
CA SER A 177 -20.75 -8.86 -6.04
C SER A 177 -19.23 -8.77 -6.15
N LEU A 178 -18.70 -8.24 -7.26
CA LEU A 178 -17.25 -8.03 -7.43
C LEU A 178 -16.70 -6.99 -6.45
N ALA A 179 -17.39 -5.85 -6.29
CA ALA A 179 -17.02 -4.83 -5.31
C ALA A 179 -17.10 -5.39 -3.89
N SER A 180 -18.17 -6.11 -3.55
CA SER A 180 -18.34 -6.75 -2.24
C SER A 180 -17.26 -7.79 -1.96
N PHE A 181 -16.83 -8.56 -2.96
CA PHE A 181 -15.71 -9.50 -2.81
C PHE A 181 -14.42 -8.76 -2.42
N ILE A 182 -14.06 -7.71 -3.16
CA ILE A 182 -12.86 -6.91 -2.90
C ILE A 182 -12.94 -6.22 -1.53
N GLU A 183 -14.11 -5.72 -1.16
CA GLU A 183 -14.34 -5.10 0.14
C GLU A 183 -14.14 -6.09 1.30
N ASN A 184 -14.70 -7.31 1.17
CA ASN A 184 -14.71 -8.32 2.23
C ASN A 184 -13.42 -9.14 2.34
N TYR A 185 -12.79 -9.48 1.20
CA TYR A 185 -11.62 -10.36 1.15
C TYR A 185 -10.33 -9.62 0.77
N GLY A 186 -10.43 -8.38 0.27
CA GLY A 186 -9.27 -7.64 -0.21
C GLY A 186 -8.83 -8.08 -1.60
N THR A 187 -7.64 -7.63 -1.98
CA THR A 187 -7.02 -7.94 -3.29
C THR A 187 -5.90 -8.97 -3.17
N HIS A 188 -5.28 -9.07 -1.99
CA HIS A 188 -4.14 -9.94 -1.72
C HIS A 188 -4.27 -10.62 -0.36
N ILE A 189 -3.47 -11.66 -0.13
CA ILE A 189 -3.31 -12.35 1.15
C ILE A 189 -1.99 -11.91 1.79
N VAL A 190 -2.00 -11.64 3.10
CA VAL A 190 -0.78 -11.33 3.87
C VAL A 190 0.05 -12.60 4.06
N THR A 191 1.30 -12.58 3.61
CA THR A 191 2.23 -13.74 3.70
C THR A 191 3.33 -13.57 4.73
N SER A 192 3.74 -12.33 5.00
CA SER A 192 4.64 -12.01 6.11
C SER A 192 4.37 -10.62 6.67
N ALA A 193 4.76 -10.42 7.92
CA ALA A 193 4.76 -9.14 8.60
C ALA A 193 6.08 -8.96 9.36
N THR A 194 6.74 -7.83 9.13
CA THR A 194 7.99 -7.46 9.81
C THR A 194 7.68 -6.48 10.94
N VAL A 195 8.01 -6.87 12.16
CA VAL A 195 7.86 -6.08 13.40
C VAL A 195 9.18 -5.39 13.73
N GLY A 196 9.11 -4.10 14.05
CA GLY A 196 10.27 -3.34 14.48
C GLY A 196 10.04 -1.84 14.40
N GLY A 197 11.05 -1.12 13.94
CA GLY A 197 11.02 0.33 13.79
C GLY A 197 11.65 0.78 12.48
N ARG A 198 11.21 1.92 11.96
CA ARG A 198 11.83 2.57 10.80
C ARG A 198 11.76 4.08 10.91
N ASP A 199 12.85 4.73 10.53
CA ASP A 199 12.97 6.18 10.48
C ASP A 199 13.49 6.57 9.10
N VAL A 200 12.60 7.08 8.25
CA VAL A 200 12.87 7.30 6.82
C VAL A 200 12.47 8.71 6.41
N VAL A 201 13.35 9.33 5.62
CA VAL A 201 13.10 10.59 4.92
C VAL A 201 12.75 10.28 3.48
N TYR A 202 11.56 10.74 3.07
CA TYR A 202 11.07 10.65 1.70
C TYR A 202 11.18 12.01 1.03
N ILE A 203 11.79 12.04 -0.14
CA ILE A 203 12.01 13.24 -0.92
C ILE A 203 11.22 13.11 -2.22
N LYS A 204 10.31 14.05 -2.45
CA LYS A 204 9.52 14.17 -3.66
C LYS A 204 9.90 15.45 -4.40
N GLN A 205 10.51 15.30 -5.56
CA GLN A 205 10.78 16.41 -6.47
C GLN A 205 9.59 16.59 -7.41
N HIS A 206 8.96 17.77 -7.38
CA HIS A 206 7.85 18.07 -8.28
C HIS A 206 8.35 18.38 -9.69
N GLN A 207 7.48 18.17 -10.69
CA GLN A 207 7.80 18.38 -12.11
C GLN A 207 8.29 19.79 -12.43
N SER A 208 7.82 20.80 -11.70
CA SER A 208 8.22 22.20 -11.85
C SER A 208 9.61 22.53 -11.29
N SER A 209 10.21 21.62 -10.50
CA SER A 209 11.47 21.88 -9.81
C SER A 209 12.61 22.16 -10.80
N PRO A 210 13.38 23.25 -10.62
CA PRO A 210 14.52 23.58 -11.49
C PRO A 210 15.76 22.72 -11.18
N LEU A 211 15.73 21.92 -10.12
CA LEU A 211 16.88 21.14 -9.66
C LEU A 211 17.19 19.98 -10.61
N SER A 212 18.48 19.71 -10.78
CA SER A 212 18.99 18.53 -11.46
C SER A 212 18.89 17.27 -10.57
N LEU A 213 19.06 16.08 -11.17
CA LEU A 213 19.13 14.83 -10.41
C LEU A 213 20.30 14.81 -9.43
N SER A 214 21.45 15.38 -9.81
CA SER A 214 22.62 15.50 -8.94
C SER A 214 22.39 16.43 -7.75
N ASP A 215 21.59 17.49 -7.93
CA ASP A 215 21.22 18.37 -6.82
C ASP A 215 20.36 17.61 -5.79
N ILE A 216 19.43 16.78 -6.26
CA ILE A 216 18.60 15.94 -5.39
C ILE A 216 19.44 14.86 -4.71
N ASP A 217 20.37 14.23 -5.43
CA ASP A 217 21.26 13.21 -4.85
C ASP A 217 22.13 13.78 -3.71
N ASN A 218 22.73 14.95 -3.93
CA ASN A 218 23.46 15.67 -2.88
C ASN A 218 22.54 16.05 -1.73
N TYR A 219 21.31 16.48 -2.03
CA TYR A 219 20.32 16.82 -1.01
C TYR A 219 19.92 15.63 -0.12
N VAL A 220 19.75 14.44 -0.71
CA VAL A 220 19.47 13.19 0.01
C VAL A 220 20.62 12.85 0.96
N LYS A 221 21.87 13.04 0.52
CA LYS A 221 23.07 12.81 1.35
C LYS A 221 23.13 13.79 2.52
N ASP A 222 23.01 15.09 2.24
CA ASP A 222 23.05 16.15 3.26
C ASP A 222 21.98 15.91 4.35
N ILE A 223 20.75 15.55 3.96
CA ILE A 223 19.67 15.32 4.93
C ILE A 223 19.88 14.04 5.73
N GLY A 224 20.46 13.01 5.12
CA GLY A 224 20.81 11.75 5.78
C GLY A 224 21.87 11.98 6.86
N GLU A 225 22.94 12.70 6.52
CA GLU A 225 24.00 13.06 7.47
C GLU A 225 23.44 13.88 8.64
N HIS A 226 22.60 14.87 8.36
CA HIS A 226 21.99 15.69 9.40
C HIS A 226 21.01 14.94 10.31
N ARG A 227 20.25 13.96 9.77
CA ARG A 227 19.24 13.25 10.55
C ARG A 227 19.83 12.09 11.35
N PHE A 228 20.78 11.37 10.77
CA PHE A 228 21.18 10.05 11.27
C PHE A 228 22.59 10.02 11.88
N VAL A 229 23.41 11.07 11.72
CA VAL A 229 24.74 11.15 12.34
C VAL A 229 24.69 12.06 13.56
N ASP A 230 24.96 11.50 14.76
CA ASP A 230 25.05 12.25 16.01
C ASP A 230 26.29 13.17 16.03
N SER A 231 26.14 14.38 15.48
CA SER A 231 27.18 15.40 15.52
C SER A 231 26.87 16.43 16.61
N LYS A 232 27.49 16.29 17.80
CA LYS A 232 27.50 17.33 18.86
C LYS A 232 28.22 18.63 18.45
N SER A 233 28.59 18.80 17.18
CA SER A 233 29.37 19.93 16.68
C SER A 233 29.13 20.21 15.20
N GLN A 234 27.88 20.35 14.77
CA GLN A 234 27.60 21.09 13.54
C GLN A 234 26.85 22.37 13.89
N SER A 235 27.56 23.48 13.71
CA SER A 235 26.97 24.80 13.47
C SER A 235 25.81 24.62 12.50
N SER A 236 24.67 25.22 12.83
CA SER A 236 23.49 25.31 11.97
C SER A 236 23.90 25.65 10.52
N SER A 237 24.11 24.64 9.68
CA SER A 237 23.93 24.81 8.25
C SER A 237 22.47 25.20 8.12
N GLY A 238 22.25 26.45 7.72
CA GLY A 238 20.93 27.09 7.71
C GLY A 238 19.89 26.27 6.95
N PRO A 239 18.60 26.68 7.01
CA PRO A 239 17.50 25.93 6.42
C PRO A 239 17.87 25.41 5.03
N LEU A 240 17.74 24.10 4.87
CA LEU A 240 17.99 23.34 3.63
C LEU A 240 17.70 24.22 2.41
N LYS A 241 18.71 24.47 1.56
CA LYS A 241 18.73 25.41 0.40
C LYS A 241 17.68 25.14 -0.70
N TYR A 242 16.64 24.36 -0.39
CA TYR A 242 15.77 23.68 -1.32
C TYR A 242 14.28 23.82 -0.97
N LYS A 243 13.92 24.46 0.16
CA LYS A 243 12.51 24.71 0.53
C LYS A 243 11.73 25.48 -0.53
N ASP A 244 12.39 26.37 -1.28
CA ASP A 244 11.77 27.21 -2.32
C ASP A 244 11.99 26.67 -3.75
N LYS A 245 12.28 25.36 -3.90
CA LYS A 245 12.64 24.75 -5.20
C LYS A 245 11.71 23.61 -5.62
N ASP A 246 10.46 23.65 -5.17
CA ASP A 246 9.44 22.64 -5.43
C ASP A 246 9.92 21.21 -5.09
N VAL A 247 10.46 21.07 -3.88
CA VAL A 247 10.84 19.78 -3.29
C VAL A 247 10.08 19.60 -1.98
N THR A 248 9.36 18.50 -1.86
CA THR A 248 8.70 18.11 -0.61
C THR A 248 9.55 17.10 0.13
N VAL A 249 9.82 17.38 1.40
CA VAL A 249 10.51 16.46 2.31
C VAL A 249 9.51 15.96 3.34
N ILE A 250 9.45 14.64 3.50
CA ILE A 250 8.47 13.97 4.36
C ILE A 250 9.24 13.08 5.31
N PHE A 251 9.14 13.36 6.61
CA PHE A 251 9.70 12.53 7.66
C PHE A 251 8.66 11.51 8.10
N ARG A 252 9.01 10.22 8.06
CA ARG A 252 8.13 9.13 8.44
C ARG A 252 8.86 8.21 9.43
N ARG A 253 8.33 8.17 10.65
CA ARG A 253 8.66 7.16 11.65
C ARG A 253 7.51 6.20 11.84
N ARG A 254 7.86 4.97 12.19
CA ARG A 254 6.93 3.90 12.55
C ARG A 254 7.65 2.94 13.47
N GLY A 255 7.05 2.64 14.62
CA GLY A 255 7.71 1.95 15.73
C GLY A 255 8.73 2.84 16.45
N GLY A 256 8.97 2.55 17.73
CA GLY A 256 9.71 3.39 18.66
C GLY A 256 8.91 4.58 19.18
N ASP A 257 9.53 5.39 20.03
CA ASP A 257 8.96 6.61 20.59
C ASP A 257 9.09 7.79 19.61
N ASP A 258 7.97 8.20 19.02
CA ASP A 258 7.90 9.31 18.08
C ASP A 258 8.33 10.67 18.67
N LEU A 259 8.35 10.80 20.01
CA LEU A 259 8.75 12.04 20.69
C LEU A 259 10.28 12.22 20.75
N GLU A 260 11.05 11.12 20.70
CA GLU A 260 12.51 11.15 20.84
C GLU A 260 13.17 11.75 19.59
N GLN A 261 13.83 12.91 19.71
CA GLN A 261 14.36 13.62 18.54
C GLN A 261 15.64 12.99 17.99
N SER A 262 16.50 12.42 18.84
CA SER A 262 17.75 11.79 18.39
C SER A 262 17.45 10.45 17.73
N HIS A 263 17.98 10.24 16.53
CA HIS A 263 17.84 8.97 15.83
C HIS A 263 18.43 7.80 16.64
N THR A 264 19.62 7.97 17.20
CA THR A 264 20.31 6.94 17.99
C THR A 264 19.45 6.51 19.17
N LYS A 265 18.94 7.48 19.93
CA LYS A 265 18.04 7.19 21.07
C LYS A 265 16.72 6.57 20.62
N TRP A 266 16.11 7.10 19.56
CA TRP A 266 14.88 6.52 19.00
C TRP A 266 15.09 5.04 18.63
N SER A 267 16.25 4.67 18.06
CA SER A 267 16.55 3.29 17.69
C SER A 267 16.58 2.32 18.89
N GLU A 268 16.91 2.82 20.09
CA GLU A 268 16.89 2.05 21.35
C GLU A 268 15.46 1.87 21.87
N THR A 269 14.54 2.77 21.52
CA THR A 269 13.12 2.68 21.91
C THR A 269 12.31 1.69 21.09
N VAL A 270 12.81 1.25 19.93
CA VAL A 270 12.10 0.35 19.00
C VAL A 270 11.71 -0.97 19.67
N GLU A 271 12.57 -1.52 20.54
CA GLU A 271 12.25 -2.76 21.27
C GLU A 271 11.10 -2.59 22.26
N MET A 272 10.86 -1.36 22.76
CA MET A 272 9.82 -1.07 23.75
C MET A 272 8.47 -0.75 23.12
N ALA A 273 8.48 -0.23 21.89
CA ALA A 273 7.28 0.18 21.18
C ALA A 273 7.35 -0.22 19.69
N PRO A 274 7.52 -1.50 19.35
CA PRO A 274 7.62 -1.91 17.96
C PRO A 274 6.28 -1.78 17.24
N ASP A 275 6.32 -1.64 15.92
CA ASP A 275 5.14 -1.65 15.04
C ASP A 275 5.45 -2.48 13.78
N VAL A 276 4.44 -2.76 12.95
CA VAL A 276 4.63 -3.45 11.67
C VAL A 276 5.18 -2.49 10.62
N ILE A 277 6.44 -2.70 10.23
CA ILE A 277 7.21 -1.82 9.35
C ILE A 277 7.27 -2.27 7.89
N ASN A 278 6.96 -3.54 7.62
CA ASN A 278 6.83 -4.11 6.28
C ASN A 278 5.83 -5.28 6.27
N MET A 279 5.21 -5.52 5.11
CA MET A 279 4.38 -6.71 4.85
C MET A 279 4.65 -7.22 3.45
N THR A 280 4.56 -8.54 3.28
CA THR A 280 4.57 -9.19 1.97
C THR A 280 3.22 -9.80 1.66
N PHE A 281 2.91 -9.94 0.37
CA PHE A 281 1.60 -10.39 -0.08
C PHE A 281 1.66 -11.37 -1.25
N THR A 282 0.57 -12.12 -1.41
CA THR A 282 0.28 -12.93 -2.60
C THR A 282 -1.09 -12.51 -3.17
N PRO A 283 -1.23 -12.25 -4.48
CA PRO A 283 -2.53 -11.91 -5.08
C PRO A 283 -3.57 -12.99 -4.79
N ILE A 284 -4.77 -12.62 -4.33
CA ILE A 284 -5.79 -13.63 -3.97
C ILE A 284 -6.19 -14.48 -5.19
N VAL A 285 -6.20 -13.88 -6.37
CA VAL A 285 -6.51 -14.54 -7.64
C VAL A 285 -5.45 -15.53 -8.10
N SER A 286 -4.20 -15.43 -7.61
CA SER A 286 -3.17 -16.44 -7.94
C SER A 286 -3.33 -17.73 -7.14
N LEU A 287 -4.16 -17.72 -6.10
CA LEU A 287 -4.48 -18.89 -5.27
C LEU A 287 -5.80 -19.58 -5.67
N LEU A 288 -6.49 -19.04 -6.68
CA LEU A 288 -7.71 -19.63 -7.23
C LEU A 288 -7.34 -20.57 -8.39
N ASP A 289 -7.89 -21.78 -8.38
CA ASP A 289 -7.73 -22.72 -9.48
C ASP A 289 -8.36 -22.16 -10.77
N ASN A 290 -7.77 -22.46 -11.92
CA ASN A 290 -8.30 -22.03 -13.22
C ASN A 290 -9.72 -22.54 -13.51
N ASP A 291 -10.15 -23.59 -12.79
CA ASP A 291 -11.49 -24.18 -12.91
C ASP A 291 -12.56 -23.39 -12.14
N VAL A 292 -12.18 -22.43 -11.28
CA VAL A 292 -13.13 -21.56 -10.58
C VAL A 292 -13.86 -20.67 -11.59
N PRO A 293 -15.18 -20.84 -11.80
CA PRO A 293 -15.92 -20.02 -12.74
C PRO A 293 -15.90 -18.55 -12.30
N GLY A 294 -15.58 -17.65 -13.23
CA GLY A 294 -15.62 -16.21 -12.96
C GLY A 294 -14.29 -15.59 -12.47
N ILE A 295 -13.23 -16.40 -12.28
CA ILE A 295 -11.88 -15.90 -11.94
C ILE A 295 -11.45 -14.75 -12.86
N LYS A 296 -11.71 -14.84 -14.17
CA LYS A 296 -11.36 -13.79 -15.15
C LYS A 296 -12.07 -12.46 -14.89
N HIS A 297 -13.32 -12.50 -14.41
CA HIS A 297 -14.06 -11.28 -14.05
C HIS A 297 -13.47 -10.66 -12.78
N LEU A 298 -13.17 -11.48 -11.78
CA LEU A 298 -12.55 -11.03 -10.54
C LEU A 298 -11.15 -10.45 -10.76
N THR A 299 -10.28 -11.13 -11.52
CA THR A 299 -8.96 -10.62 -11.90
C THR A 299 -9.08 -9.26 -12.57
N LYS A 300 -9.95 -9.14 -13.59
CA LYS A 300 -10.16 -7.86 -14.28
C LYS A 300 -10.70 -6.77 -13.35
N ALA A 301 -11.60 -7.09 -12.43
CA ALA A 301 -12.13 -6.13 -11.46
C ALA A 301 -11.05 -5.64 -10.48
N ILE A 302 -10.21 -6.55 -9.97
CA ILE A 302 -9.06 -6.21 -9.11
C ILE A 302 -8.06 -5.35 -9.88
N ASP A 303 -7.71 -5.72 -11.11
CA ASP A 303 -6.76 -4.93 -11.93
C ASP A 303 -7.25 -3.50 -12.15
N LEU A 304 -8.54 -3.34 -12.47
CA LEU A 304 -9.17 -2.03 -12.61
C LEU A 304 -9.21 -1.27 -11.28
N TYR A 305 -9.50 -1.94 -10.17
CA TYR A 305 -9.47 -1.33 -8.85
C TYR A 305 -8.06 -0.84 -8.47
N LEU A 306 -7.03 -1.65 -8.71
CA LEU A 306 -5.64 -1.30 -8.38
C LEU A 306 -5.09 -0.18 -9.29
N GLU A 307 -5.49 -0.15 -10.56
CA GLU A 307 -5.06 0.87 -11.53
C GLU A 307 -5.69 2.24 -11.26
N TYR A 308 -7.00 2.27 -10.99
CA TYR A 308 -7.76 3.52 -10.88
C TYR A 308 -8.02 3.97 -9.44
N LYS A 309 -8.00 3.04 -8.48
CA LYS A 309 -8.23 3.25 -7.04
C LYS A 309 -9.43 4.16 -6.73
N PRO A 310 -10.63 3.88 -7.28
CA PRO A 310 -11.83 4.56 -6.83
C PRO A 310 -12.03 4.32 -5.32
N PRO A 311 -12.73 5.22 -4.61
CA PRO A 311 -13.21 4.93 -3.25
C PRO A 311 -13.95 3.58 -3.23
N ILE A 312 -13.76 2.78 -2.17
CA ILE A 312 -14.29 1.41 -2.11
C ILE A 312 -15.82 1.41 -2.17
N GLU A 313 -16.46 2.41 -1.58
CA GLU A 313 -17.90 2.67 -1.61
C GLU A 313 -18.45 2.93 -3.02
N ASP A 314 -17.60 3.43 -3.92
CA ASP A 314 -17.95 3.77 -5.30
C ASP A 314 -17.55 2.67 -6.29
N LEU A 315 -16.85 1.63 -5.84
CA LEU A 315 -16.27 0.59 -6.71
C LEU A 315 -17.35 -0.12 -7.54
N GLN A 316 -18.53 -0.39 -6.97
CA GLN A 316 -19.61 -1.02 -7.74
C GLN A 316 -20.02 -0.16 -8.94
N TYR A 317 -20.16 1.15 -8.74
CA TYR A 317 -20.60 2.07 -9.79
C TYR A 317 -19.50 2.20 -10.83
N PHE A 318 -18.25 2.30 -10.37
CA PHE A 318 -17.10 2.32 -11.26
C PHE A 318 -17.06 1.10 -12.17
N LEU A 319 -17.24 -0.12 -11.62
CA LEU A 319 -17.24 -1.38 -12.37
C LEU A 319 -18.44 -1.54 -13.32
N GLU A 320 -19.58 -0.93 -13.01
CA GLU A 320 -20.78 -0.97 -13.87
C GLU A 320 -20.53 -0.35 -15.25
N PHE A 321 -19.68 0.69 -15.30
CA PHE A 321 -19.35 1.41 -16.53
C PHE A 321 -18.14 0.82 -17.29
N GLN A 322 -17.54 -0.29 -16.83
CA GLN A 322 -16.37 -0.93 -17.46
C GLN A 322 -16.74 -2.00 -18.49
N ILE A 323 -18.02 -2.34 -18.63
CA ILE A 323 -18.50 -3.19 -19.72
C ILE A 323 -18.95 -2.30 -20.87
N SER A 324 -18.49 -2.59 -22.08
CA SER A 324 -19.08 -2.09 -23.32
C SER A 324 -20.54 -2.53 -23.38
N ARG A 325 -21.46 -1.65 -22.99
CA ARG A 325 -22.88 -1.82 -23.26
C ARG A 325 -23.17 -1.36 -24.69
N VAL A 326 -24.33 -1.72 -25.24
CA VAL A 326 -24.73 -1.35 -26.63
C VAL A 326 -24.61 0.16 -26.95
N TRP A 327 -24.59 1.02 -25.93
CA TRP A 327 -24.41 2.47 -26.02
C TRP A 327 -22.95 2.97 -25.88
N ALA A 328 -21.99 2.08 -25.57
CA ALA A 328 -20.56 2.37 -25.50
C ALA A 328 -19.83 1.51 -26.56
N PRO A 329 -19.28 2.11 -27.63
CA PRO A 329 -18.71 1.35 -28.74
C PRO A 329 -17.54 0.47 -28.29
N GLU A 330 -17.46 -0.75 -28.84
CA GLU A 330 -16.28 -1.61 -28.72
C GLU A 330 -15.05 -0.88 -29.28
N GLN A 331 -13.96 -0.83 -28.52
CA GLN A 331 -12.64 -0.51 -29.05
C GLN A 331 -12.13 -1.69 -29.91
N SER A 332 -12.74 -1.90 -31.07
CA SER A 332 -12.23 -2.81 -32.09
C SER A 332 -11.45 -2.00 -33.13
N ILE A 333 -10.25 -2.47 -33.50
CA ILE A 333 -9.34 -1.85 -34.49
C ILE A 333 -9.92 -1.94 -35.93
N ILE A 334 -11.15 -2.43 -36.09
CA ILE A 334 -11.79 -2.66 -37.38
C ILE A 334 -12.68 -1.46 -37.70
N GLN A 335 -12.29 -0.68 -38.72
CA GLN A 335 -13.16 0.33 -39.33
C GLN A 335 -14.52 -0.29 -39.67
N ARG A 336 -15.57 0.09 -38.94
CA ARG A 336 -16.95 -0.22 -39.29
C ARG A 336 -17.83 1.02 -39.20
N LYS A 337 -18.77 1.07 -40.16
CA LYS A 337 -19.69 2.16 -40.46
C LYS A 337 -20.33 2.78 -39.21
N GLU A 338 -20.44 4.10 -39.24
CA GLU A 338 -21.06 4.94 -38.21
C GLU A 338 -22.34 4.33 -37.65
N PRO A 339 -22.46 4.17 -36.32
CA PRO A 339 -23.74 3.90 -35.70
C PRO A 339 -24.63 5.14 -35.86
N VAL A 340 -25.83 4.93 -36.38
CA VAL A 340 -26.89 5.96 -36.45
C VAL A 340 -27.42 6.18 -35.03
N CYS A 341 -26.71 6.99 -34.24
CA CYS A 341 -27.28 7.55 -33.01
C CYS A 341 -28.27 8.66 -33.41
N PRO A 342 -29.49 8.71 -32.84
CA PRO A 342 -30.30 9.91 -32.95
C PRO A 342 -29.58 11.00 -32.13
N SER A 343 -29.03 12.00 -32.83
CA SER A 343 -28.56 13.23 -32.21
C SER A 343 -29.63 13.76 -31.25
N LEU A 344 -29.24 14.18 -30.05
CA LEU A 344 -30.15 14.91 -29.16
C LEU A 344 -30.54 16.22 -29.86
N GLN A 345 -31.75 16.28 -30.41
CA GLN A 345 -32.24 17.49 -31.08
C GLN A 345 -32.72 18.48 -30.03
N PHE A 346 -31.99 19.57 -29.86
CA PHE A 346 -32.43 20.69 -29.02
C PHE A 346 -33.50 21.49 -29.78
N SER A 347 -34.73 21.47 -29.27
CA SER A 347 -35.79 22.39 -29.70
C SER A 347 -35.67 23.69 -28.91
N LEU A 348 -35.82 24.83 -29.59
CA LEU A 348 -35.82 26.16 -28.95
C LEU A 348 -36.89 26.30 -27.85
N MET A 349 -37.91 25.43 -27.85
CA MET A 349 -39.01 25.41 -26.88
C MET A 349 -39.11 24.07 -26.10
N GLY A 350 -38.04 23.29 -26.06
CA GLY A 350 -37.99 22.01 -25.34
C GLY A 350 -37.75 22.16 -23.83
N PRO A 351 -37.87 21.06 -23.05
CA PRO A 351 -37.48 21.02 -21.65
C PRO A 351 -36.03 21.50 -21.49
N LYS A 352 -35.78 22.43 -20.57
CA LYS A 352 -34.44 22.95 -20.30
C LYS A 352 -33.60 21.87 -19.61
N LEU A 353 -32.50 21.47 -20.24
CA LEU A 353 -31.47 20.67 -19.58
C LEU A 353 -30.69 21.58 -18.63
N TYR A 354 -30.77 21.31 -17.34
CA TYR A 354 -29.97 21.99 -16.34
C TYR A 354 -28.69 21.19 -16.12
N ILE A 355 -27.58 21.69 -16.64
CA ILE A 355 -26.25 21.15 -16.34
C ILE A 355 -25.78 21.87 -15.08
N SER A 356 -25.59 21.13 -13.99
CA SER A 356 -24.96 21.70 -12.79
C SER A 356 -23.51 22.07 -13.12
N LEU A 357 -23.14 23.33 -12.87
CA LEU A 357 -21.77 23.81 -12.96
C LEU A 357 -21.01 23.62 -11.65
N GLU A 358 -21.64 23.02 -10.63
CA GLU A 358 -20.92 22.64 -9.42
C GLU A 358 -19.88 21.58 -9.77
N GLN A 359 -18.63 21.83 -9.36
CA GLN A 359 -17.52 20.94 -9.56
C GLN A 359 -17.72 19.70 -8.67
N VAL A 360 -18.37 18.69 -9.22
CA VAL A 360 -18.48 17.38 -8.56
C VAL A 360 -17.13 16.68 -8.73
N PHE A 361 -16.30 16.68 -7.68
CA PHE A 361 -15.08 15.87 -7.59
C PHE A 361 -15.43 14.37 -7.40
N SER A 362 -16.24 13.80 -8.28
CA SER A 362 -16.52 12.37 -8.31
C SER A 362 -15.95 11.77 -9.58
N ILE A 363 -15.16 10.71 -9.41
CA ILE A 363 -14.51 9.92 -10.47
C ILE A 363 -15.55 9.35 -11.46
N ILE A 364 -16.82 9.27 -11.06
CA ILE A 364 -17.97 8.90 -11.90
C ILE A 364 -18.02 9.76 -13.18
N LEU A 365 -17.69 11.06 -13.10
CA LEU A 365 -17.67 11.92 -14.29
C LEU A 365 -16.45 11.68 -15.19
N CYS A 366 -15.34 11.14 -14.68
CA CYS A 366 -14.16 10.90 -15.51
C CYS A 366 -14.39 9.76 -16.52
N ALA A 367 -15.13 8.72 -16.13
CA ALA A 367 -15.57 7.66 -17.05
C ALA A 367 -16.57 8.16 -18.11
N LEU A 368 -17.48 9.06 -17.71
CA LEU A 368 -18.40 9.76 -18.62
C LEU A 368 -17.64 10.70 -19.57
N PHE A 369 -16.67 11.48 -19.08
CA PHE A 369 -15.89 12.41 -19.90
C PHE A 369 -14.92 11.70 -20.86
N CYS A 370 -14.34 10.57 -20.47
CA CYS A 370 -13.49 9.77 -21.37
C CYS A 370 -14.31 9.21 -22.53
N SER A 371 -15.58 8.86 -22.30
CA SER A 371 -16.51 8.47 -23.37
C SER A 371 -16.95 9.64 -24.24
N ILE A 372 -17.01 10.87 -23.70
CA ILE A 372 -17.39 12.08 -24.46
C ILE A 372 -16.21 12.61 -25.30
N TYR A 373 -14.98 12.60 -24.80
CA TYR A 373 -13.81 13.16 -25.51
C TYR A 373 -13.45 12.40 -26.80
N VAL A 374 -13.75 11.10 -26.87
CA VAL A 374 -13.49 10.28 -28.07
C VAL A 374 -14.41 10.66 -29.24
N LEU A 375 -15.53 11.35 -29.01
CA LEU A 375 -16.47 11.78 -30.06
C LEU A 375 -16.17 13.17 -30.64
N SER A 376 -15.12 13.87 -30.18
CA SER A 376 -14.85 15.26 -30.55
C SER A 376 -13.45 15.53 -31.10
N THR A 377 -12.86 14.57 -31.83
CA THR A 377 -11.75 14.90 -32.73
C THR A 377 -12.30 15.11 -34.15
N PRO A 378 -12.28 16.35 -34.69
CA PRO A 378 -12.54 16.55 -36.10
C PRO A 378 -11.32 16.04 -36.87
N TYR A 379 -11.56 15.10 -37.79
CA TYR A 379 -10.63 14.80 -38.87
C TYR A 379 -10.38 16.11 -39.65
N HIS A 380 -9.20 16.70 -39.47
CA HIS A 380 -8.69 17.70 -40.41
C HIS A 380 -8.21 16.96 -41.66
N THR A 381 -8.96 17.11 -42.76
CA THR A 381 -8.42 17.08 -44.13
C THR A 381 -7.77 18.41 -44.48
#